data_AF-A0A3D8QJM4-F1
#
_entry.id   AF-A0A3D8QJM4-F1
#
_cell.length_a   1.000
_cell.length_b   1.000
_cell.length_c   1.000
_cell.angle_alpha   90.00
_cell.angle_beta   90.00
_cell.angle_gamma   90.00
#
_symmetry.space_group_name_H-M   'P 1'
#
loop_
_entity.id
_entity.type
_entity.pdbx_description
1 polymer ?
#
loop_
_entity_poly.entity_id
_entity_poly.type
_entity_poly.pdbx_seq_one_letter_code
_entity_poly.pdbx_strand_id
1 'polypeptide(L)'
;MLWDLFINVFESRVASWMTSGCYPFQELPLLLAPRPPLSTLVVRLDKERKLVCSRGGETSPTATVDYDPSHEDDDPISQAFISAIHAYSMRWLRDPGNDKPEFKSGVDIQTQNRISTTVWYQARQRIQSAMSIPSYRSVLALHIFGLTPVPPDQQEGQIRDLCIEIALNHQNRLREEKGRDSQSYLATASVPWSGPEKQQNQLDGLESPNLQNMLYWFGMTCDTSRSLTRSCPSILVPRGIDDCNVWNHVEDNVNCFEETFGMLRYFDEPLSDDSAAIILQHASASYKMFWGAVVQVQDAVKLCQIPMLNLAISTALKLMGRFNEVFKLLLDRCGRDIMLLNERCQLDYVLVIIHFHLAVLVLLDTIPESAKTDSMVFEHKNLRKGSCVATVNAFSAALQVDKATLQGRSISTILMLDPCPDILAFAIRQAASSLMKLHEISEISTRTLNTMSSVLLNALKQLSDTIEGGEDQIEVLEMSLVKIKDSASKIGARAPRTTHGYLVIGEQTIEQLEPQIRSYPNQILSSLKIREEQCLSVTSTQCSTGSTDYESVTGWNLEARLLLHLQISILVLLELTKYRNSYTCLRNFNAHRVLACILVDLLIYV
;
A
#
# COMPACT_ATOMS: atom_id res chain seq x y z
N MET A 1 -9.42 -29.71 13.22
CA MET A 1 -8.73 -29.45 11.93
C MET A 1 -8.87 -28.00 11.47
N LEU A 2 -10.05 -27.52 11.03
CA LEU A 2 -10.20 -26.13 10.54
C LEU A 2 -9.90 -25.08 11.62
N TRP A 3 -10.36 -25.32 12.85
CA TRP A 3 -10.00 -24.51 14.01
C TRP A 3 -8.48 -24.48 14.25
N ASP A 4 -7.81 -25.64 14.20
CA ASP A 4 -6.36 -25.71 14.40
C ASP A 4 -5.59 -24.97 13.31
N LEU A 5 -6.06 -25.00 12.06
CA LEU A 5 -5.49 -24.19 10.97
C LEU A 5 -5.66 -22.69 11.24
N PHE A 6 -6.82 -22.28 11.73
CA PHE A 6 -7.06 -20.89 12.12
C PHE A 6 -6.09 -20.43 13.22
N ILE A 7 -5.96 -21.19 14.32
CA ILE A 7 -5.05 -20.83 15.41
C ILE A 7 -3.59 -20.80 14.92
N ASN A 8 -3.16 -21.85 14.22
CA ASN A 8 -1.75 -21.99 13.84
C ASN A 8 -1.31 -21.08 12.69
N VAL A 9 -2.23 -20.68 11.81
CA VAL A 9 -1.91 -19.84 10.63
C VAL A 9 -2.45 -18.42 10.79
N PHE A 10 -3.74 -18.22 11.07
CA PHE A 10 -4.28 -16.87 11.20
C PHE A 10 -3.80 -16.18 12.47
N GLU A 11 -4.08 -16.76 13.63
CA GLU A 11 -3.85 -16.07 14.90
C GLU A 11 -2.37 -15.90 15.22
N SER A 12 -1.53 -16.88 14.86
CA SER A 12 -0.08 -16.76 15.00
C SER A 12 0.49 -15.57 14.22
N ARG A 13 -0.11 -15.22 13.08
CA ARG A 13 0.28 -14.11 12.20
C ARG A 13 -0.34 -12.80 12.63
N VAL A 14 -1.64 -12.78 12.92
CA VAL A 14 -2.27 -11.57 13.46
C VAL A 14 -1.67 -11.19 14.81
N ALA A 15 -1.19 -12.16 15.60
CA ALA A 15 -0.39 -11.87 16.79
C ALA A 15 0.88 -11.06 16.46
N SER A 16 1.60 -11.27 15.35
CA SER A 16 2.74 -10.39 15.03
C SER A 16 2.30 -8.94 14.82
N TRP A 17 1.10 -8.70 14.32
CA TRP A 17 0.54 -7.36 14.08
C TRP A 17 -0.03 -6.69 15.35
N MET A 18 -0.31 -7.48 16.38
CA MET A 18 -0.99 -7.02 17.59
C MET A 18 -0.13 -7.06 18.86
N THR A 19 1.06 -7.64 18.79
CA THR A 19 1.90 -7.89 19.97
C THR A 19 3.13 -7.00 20.03
N SER A 20 3.67 -6.85 21.24
CA SER A 20 4.93 -6.16 21.55
C SER A 20 5.09 -4.82 20.80
N GLY A 21 6.12 -4.67 19.96
CA GLY A 21 6.48 -3.43 19.25
C GLY A 21 5.42 -2.89 18.29
N CYS A 22 4.46 -3.72 17.86
CA CYS A 22 3.33 -3.26 17.04
C CYS A 22 2.21 -2.61 17.87
N TYR A 23 2.13 -2.91 19.16
CA TYR A 23 1.02 -2.53 20.00
C TYR A 23 1.25 -1.13 20.60
N PRO A 24 0.36 -0.14 20.37
CA PRO A 24 0.60 1.23 20.81
C PRO A 24 0.51 1.41 22.32
N PHE A 25 -0.39 0.70 23.02
CA PHE A 25 -0.68 0.94 24.44
C PHE A 25 0.25 0.17 25.39
N GLN A 26 1.56 0.20 25.15
CA GLN A 26 2.51 -0.54 25.99
C GLN A 26 2.54 0.01 27.42
N GLU A 27 1.97 -0.73 28.36
CA GLU A 27 2.16 -0.49 29.79
C GLU A 27 3.22 -1.47 30.34
N LEU A 28 4.23 -0.92 31.01
CA LEU A 28 5.41 -1.63 31.52
C LEU A 28 5.11 -2.95 32.28
N PRO A 29 4.03 -3.06 33.10
CA PRO A 29 3.72 -4.29 33.84
C PRO A 29 3.22 -5.46 32.96
N LEU A 30 2.69 -5.19 31.76
CA LEU A 30 2.01 -6.17 30.91
C LEU A 30 2.87 -6.67 29.74
N LEU A 31 4.10 -6.18 29.61
CA LEU A 31 5.06 -6.61 28.58
C LEU A 31 5.47 -8.08 28.70
N LEU A 32 5.43 -8.65 29.91
CA LEU A 32 5.86 -10.03 30.20
C LEU A 32 4.70 -11.04 30.21
N ALA A 33 3.46 -10.59 30.15
CA ALA A 33 2.30 -11.47 30.19
C ALA A 33 2.02 -12.09 28.81
N PRO A 34 1.85 -13.43 28.71
CA PRO A 34 1.47 -14.06 27.47
C PRO A 34 0.09 -13.55 27.02
N ARG A 35 0.04 -12.95 25.83
CA ARG A 35 -1.19 -12.38 25.28
C ARG A 35 -2.08 -13.52 24.76
N PRO A 36 -3.37 -13.57 25.13
CA PRO A 36 -4.25 -14.61 24.66
C PRO A 36 -4.49 -14.46 23.14
N PRO A 37 -4.72 -15.56 22.42
CA PRO A 37 -5.12 -15.50 21.01
C PRO A 37 -6.46 -14.75 20.84
N LEU A 38 -6.70 -14.16 19.66
CA LEU A 38 -7.88 -13.31 19.40
C LEU A 38 -9.20 -14.02 19.72
N SER A 39 -9.35 -15.26 19.31
CA SER A 39 -10.52 -16.10 19.56
C SER A 39 -10.81 -16.25 21.05
N THR A 40 -9.77 -16.45 21.85
CA THR A 40 -9.88 -16.55 23.31
C THR A 40 -10.17 -15.19 23.93
N LEU A 41 -9.53 -14.13 23.42
CA LEU A 41 -9.70 -12.75 23.87
C LEU A 41 -11.16 -12.30 23.73
N VAL A 42 -11.79 -12.53 22.57
CA VAL A 42 -13.19 -12.09 22.36
C VAL A 42 -14.19 -12.87 23.22
N VAL A 43 -13.95 -14.16 23.46
CA VAL A 43 -14.77 -14.97 24.37
C VAL A 43 -14.63 -14.47 25.81
N ARG A 44 -13.40 -14.19 26.26
CA ARG A 44 -13.12 -13.66 27.60
C ARG A 44 -13.82 -12.31 27.82
N LEU A 45 -13.69 -11.39 26.86
CA LEU A 45 -14.33 -10.07 26.95
C LEU A 45 -15.86 -10.15 26.96
N ASP A 46 -16.47 -11.07 26.20
CA ASP A 46 -17.91 -11.30 26.25
C ASP A 46 -18.36 -11.85 27.61
N LYS A 47 -17.59 -12.77 28.21
CA LYS A 47 -17.86 -13.29 29.56
C LYS A 47 -17.76 -12.18 30.61
N GLU A 48 -16.73 -11.35 30.55
CA GLU A 48 -16.56 -10.19 31.44
C GLU A 48 -17.74 -9.21 31.32
N ARG A 49 -18.18 -8.90 30.10
CA ARG A 49 -19.33 -8.01 29.86
C ARG A 49 -20.62 -8.57 30.45
N LYS A 50 -20.91 -9.86 30.28
CA LYS A 50 -22.10 -10.51 30.87
C LYS A 50 -22.10 -10.40 32.41
N LEU A 51 -20.94 -10.60 33.06
CA LEU A 51 -20.81 -10.48 34.51
C LEU A 51 -21.09 -9.06 35.02
N VAL A 52 -20.63 -8.03 34.30
CA VAL A 52 -20.89 -6.62 34.64
C VAL A 52 -22.39 -6.30 34.52
N CYS A 53 -23.04 -6.73 33.43
CA CYS A 53 -24.48 -6.54 33.25
C CYS A 53 -25.31 -7.24 34.35
N SER A 54 -24.89 -8.42 34.82
CA SER A 54 -25.58 -9.13 35.89
C SER A 54 -25.42 -8.49 37.28
N ARG A 55 -24.36 -7.70 37.51
CA ARG A 55 -24.13 -7.01 38.80
C ARG A 55 -24.84 -5.67 38.92
N GLY A 56 -25.25 -5.04 37.82
CA GLY A 56 -25.93 -3.74 37.79
C GLY A 56 -27.45 -3.77 38.05
N GLY A 57 -28.05 -4.95 38.22
CA GLY A 57 -29.45 -5.11 38.64
C GLY A 57 -29.52 -5.46 40.13
N GLU A 58 -30.19 -4.64 40.94
CA GLU A 58 -30.29 -4.84 42.39
C GLU A 58 -31.01 -6.15 42.79
N THR A 59 -30.35 -6.88 43.72
CA THR A 59 -30.88 -7.73 44.80
C THR A 59 -31.97 -8.79 44.50
N SER A 60 -31.52 -10.04 44.40
CA SER A 60 -32.13 -11.15 45.16
C SER A 60 -31.07 -12.21 45.49
N PRO A 61 -30.83 -12.53 46.78
CA PRO A 61 -29.74 -13.40 47.19
C PRO A 61 -30.18 -14.87 47.23
N THR A 62 -30.72 -15.42 46.15
CA THR A 62 -30.99 -16.87 46.04
C THR A 62 -31.23 -17.24 44.59
N ALA A 63 -30.16 -17.30 43.80
CA ALA A 63 -30.10 -18.17 42.64
C ALA A 63 -28.62 -18.46 42.39
N THR A 64 -28.13 -19.59 42.93
CA THR A 64 -26.99 -20.28 42.34
C THR A 64 -27.41 -20.63 40.92
N VAL A 65 -27.10 -19.75 39.97
CA VAL A 65 -27.21 -20.08 38.54
C VAL A 65 -26.14 -21.13 38.31
N ASP A 66 -26.54 -22.39 38.30
CA ASP A 66 -25.72 -23.49 37.78
C ASP A 66 -25.34 -23.12 36.35
N TYR A 67 -24.09 -22.68 36.18
CA TYR A 67 -23.47 -22.42 34.89
C TYR A 67 -23.27 -23.77 34.21
N ASP A 68 -24.19 -24.14 33.33
CA ASP A 68 -24.04 -25.31 32.48
C ASP A 68 -23.28 -24.93 31.19
N PRO A 69 -22.01 -25.33 31.05
CA PRO A 69 -21.21 -25.03 29.86
C PRO A 69 -21.74 -25.72 28.58
N SER A 70 -22.68 -26.67 28.68
CA SER A 70 -23.25 -27.34 27.51
C SER A 70 -24.16 -26.46 26.63
N HIS A 71 -24.64 -25.32 27.14
CA HIS A 71 -25.49 -24.37 26.40
C HIS A 71 -24.72 -23.20 25.74
N GLU A 72 -23.40 -23.04 25.95
CA GLU A 72 -22.61 -22.02 25.24
C GLU A 72 -22.46 -22.34 23.74
N ASP A 73 -22.53 -23.62 23.36
CA ASP A 73 -22.45 -24.07 21.98
C ASP A 73 -23.73 -23.79 21.19
N ASP A 74 -24.90 -23.71 21.83
CA ASP A 74 -26.18 -23.40 21.16
C ASP A 74 -26.45 -21.87 21.02
N ASP A 75 -25.57 -21.03 21.55
CA ASP A 75 -25.64 -19.57 21.37
C ASP A 75 -25.48 -19.23 19.87
N PRO A 76 -26.45 -18.52 19.23
CA PRO A 76 -26.37 -18.18 17.82
C PRO A 76 -25.09 -17.41 17.46
N ILE A 77 -24.54 -16.63 18.40
CA ILE A 77 -23.29 -15.90 18.23
C ILE A 77 -22.07 -16.84 18.25
N SER A 78 -22.05 -17.84 19.14
CA SER A 78 -21.02 -18.89 19.13
C SER A 78 -21.02 -19.62 17.80
N GLN A 79 -22.20 -20.01 17.31
CA GLN A 79 -22.36 -20.71 16.04
C GLN A 79 -21.93 -19.85 14.84
N ALA A 80 -22.29 -18.57 14.82
CA ALA A 80 -21.83 -17.64 13.79
C ALA A 80 -20.30 -17.50 13.81
N PHE A 81 -19.70 -17.36 14.99
CA PHE A 81 -18.27 -17.23 15.16
C PHE A 81 -17.48 -18.46 14.68
N ILE A 82 -17.88 -19.65 15.11
CA ILE A 82 -17.26 -20.91 14.70
C ILE A 82 -17.41 -21.11 13.18
N SER A 83 -18.59 -20.81 12.62
CA SER A 83 -18.84 -20.99 11.19
C SER A 83 -18.01 -20.03 10.33
N ALA A 84 -17.83 -18.78 10.76
CA ALA A 84 -16.95 -17.82 10.10
C ALA A 84 -15.49 -18.31 10.09
N ILE A 85 -14.99 -18.80 11.23
CA ILE A 85 -13.64 -19.39 11.33
C ILE A 85 -13.48 -20.57 10.37
N HIS A 86 -14.45 -21.48 10.34
CA HIS A 86 -14.42 -22.63 9.45
C HIS A 86 -14.43 -22.22 7.97
N ALA A 87 -15.33 -21.32 7.58
CA ALA A 87 -15.44 -20.86 6.19
C ALA A 87 -14.15 -20.19 5.71
N TYR A 88 -13.59 -19.30 6.52
CA TYR A 88 -12.35 -18.62 6.21
C TYR A 88 -11.15 -19.59 6.12
N SER A 89 -11.09 -20.58 7.03
CA SER A 89 -9.98 -21.54 7.08
C SER A 89 -9.94 -22.52 5.91
N MET A 90 -11.02 -22.64 5.14
CA MET A 90 -11.07 -23.50 3.95
C MET A 90 -9.99 -23.14 2.91
N ARG A 91 -9.54 -21.88 2.88
CA ARG A 91 -8.53 -21.41 1.91
C ARG A 91 -7.17 -22.12 2.04
N TRP A 92 -6.79 -22.56 3.24
CA TRP A 92 -5.52 -23.27 3.46
C TRP A 92 -5.59 -24.77 3.16
N LEU A 93 -6.79 -25.29 2.89
CA LEU A 93 -6.93 -26.66 2.42
C LEU A 93 -6.75 -26.74 0.90
N ARG A 94 -6.96 -25.64 0.17
CA ARG A 94 -6.90 -25.57 -1.30
C ARG A 94 -5.45 -25.41 -1.72
N ASP A 95 -4.77 -26.51 -2.00
CA ASP A 95 -3.45 -26.46 -2.66
C ASP A 95 -3.49 -27.31 -3.94
N PRO A 96 -3.45 -26.69 -5.13
CA PRO A 96 -3.36 -27.38 -6.40
C PRO A 96 -1.95 -27.96 -6.69
N GLY A 97 -0.95 -27.72 -5.84
CA GLY A 97 0.45 -28.07 -6.07
C GLY A 97 0.92 -29.44 -5.54
N ASN A 98 0.02 -30.31 -5.09
CA ASN A 98 0.38 -31.55 -4.38
C ASN A 98 0.42 -32.80 -5.29
N ASP A 99 1.59 -33.07 -5.87
CA ASP A 99 1.91 -34.36 -6.52
C ASP A 99 2.41 -35.43 -5.53
N LYS A 100 2.44 -35.17 -4.20
CA LYS A 100 2.87 -36.17 -3.20
C LYS A 100 1.71 -36.93 -2.56
N PRO A 101 1.85 -38.26 -2.30
CA PRO A 101 0.71 -39.12 -1.95
C PRO A 101 0.29 -39.08 -0.48
N GLU A 102 1.05 -38.44 0.41
CA GLU A 102 0.94 -38.65 1.87
C GLU A 102 -0.06 -37.71 2.57
N PHE A 103 -0.45 -36.61 1.93
CA PHE A 103 -1.53 -35.71 2.38
C PHE A 103 -2.59 -35.52 1.29
N LYS A 104 -2.80 -36.56 0.46
CA LYS A 104 -4.06 -36.68 -0.25
C LYS A 104 -5.14 -36.92 0.80
N SER A 105 -5.80 -35.85 1.24
CA SER A 105 -7.24 -35.95 1.43
C SER A 105 -7.73 -36.61 0.14
N GLY A 106 -8.22 -37.85 0.17
CA GLY A 106 -8.68 -38.59 -1.01
C GLY A 106 -9.92 -37.97 -1.67
N VAL A 107 -10.08 -36.66 -1.50
CA VAL A 107 -11.19 -35.81 -1.85
C VAL A 107 -10.77 -35.04 -3.09
N ASP A 108 -11.43 -35.35 -4.20
CA ASP A 108 -11.25 -34.65 -5.46
C ASP A 108 -11.47 -33.12 -5.32
N ILE A 109 -10.81 -32.32 -6.16
CA ILE A 109 -10.88 -30.84 -6.17
C ILE A 109 -12.34 -30.38 -6.24
N GLN A 110 -13.19 -31.07 -7.01
CA GLN A 110 -14.61 -30.75 -7.10
C GLN A 110 -15.34 -30.96 -5.76
N THR A 111 -14.98 -32.00 -5.02
CA THR A 111 -15.57 -32.27 -3.71
C THR A 111 -15.11 -31.24 -2.68
N GLN A 112 -13.85 -30.81 -2.75
CA GLN A 112 -13.35 -29.73 -1.91
C GLN A 112 -14.02 -28.39 -2.20
N ASN A 113 -14.25 -28.06 -3.47
CA ASN A 113 -15.01 -26.87 -3.86
C ASN A 113 -16.45 -26.94 -3.33
N ARG A 114 -17.12 -28.09 -3.46
CA ARG A 114 -18.46 -28.30 -2.90
C ARG A 114 -18.50 -28.12 -1.37
N ILE A 115 -17.51 -28.66 -0.66
CA ILE A 115 -17.40 -28.49 0.79
C ILE A 115 -17.21 -27.01 1.12
N SER A 116 -16.27 -26.34 0.45
CA SER A 116 -15.99 -24.93 0.71
C SER A 116 -17.21 -24.04 0.46
N THR A 117 -17.93 -24.28 -0.63
CA THR A 117 -19.18 -23.57 -0.94
C THR A 117 -20.24 -23.84 0.13
N THR A 118 -20.40 -25.09 0.57
CA THR A 118 -21.37 -25.46 1.61
C THR A 118 -21.06 -24.77 2.94
N VAL A 119 -19.80 -24.81 3.38
CA VAL A 119 -19.36 -24.16 4.62
C VAL A 119 -19.53 -22.65 4.55
N TRP A 120 -19.26 -22.04 3.39
CA TRP A 120 -19.48 -20.61 3.18
C TRP A 120 -20.97 -20.24 3.32
N TYR A 121 -21.88 -20.97 2.68
CA TYR A 121 -23.33 -20.72 2.80
C TYR A 121 -23.83 -20.89 4.23
N GLN A 122 -23.34 -21.90 4.95
CA GLN A 122 -23.67 -22.09 6.37
C GLN A 122 -23.20 -20.89 7.21
N ALA A 123 -21.97 -20.41 6.99
CA ALA A 123 -21.45 -19.24 7.68
C ALA A 123 -22.27 -17.99 7.34
N ARG A 124 -22.61 -17.77 6.06
CA ARG A 124 -23.47 -16.65 5.62
C ARG A 124 -24.83 -16.65 6.29
N GLN A 125 -25.47 -17.81 6.43
CA GLN A 125 -26.77 -17.88 7.11
C GLN A 125 -26.64 -17.51 8.59
N ARG A 126 -25.59 -17.99 9.25
CA ARG A 126 -25.39 -17.79 10.70
C ARG A 126 -24.90 -16.37 11.03
N ILE A 127 -24.14 -15.73 10.13
CA ILE A 127 -23.58 -14.39 10.36
C ILE A 127 -24.66 -13.31 10.50
N GLN A 128 -25.88 -13.56 10.00
CA GLN A 128 -27.03 -12.66 10.18
C GLN A 128 -27.31 -12.37 11.66
N SER A 129 -27.12 -13.35 12.55
CA SER A 129 -27.25 -13.14 14.00
C SER A 129 -26.17 -12.21 14.56
N ALA A 130 -24.92 -12.39 14.11
CA ALA A 130 -23.79 -11.54 14.49
C ALA A 130 -23.96 -10.10 13.99
N MET A 131 -24.61 -9.88 12.84
CA MET A 131 -24.93 -8.54 12.34
C MET A 131 -25.85 -7.78 13.30
N SER A 132 -26.83 -8.44 13.91
CA SER A 132 -27.83 -7.78 14.76
C SER A 132 -27.40 -7.59 16.22
N ILE A 133 -26.47 -8.40 16.73
CA ILE A 133 -26.12 -8.45 18.15
C ILE A 133 -24.66 -8.02 18.33
N PRO A 134 -24.38 -6.80 18.84
CA PRO A 134 -23.01 -6.40 19.14
C PRO A 134 -22.47 -7.18 20.32
N SER A 135 -21.39 -7.92 20.05
CA SER A 135 -20.57 -8.64 21.02
C SER A 135 -19.14 -8.69 20.49
N TYR A 136 -18.17 -8.96 21.35
CA TYR A 136 -16.78 -9.08 20.91
C TYR A 136 -16.60 -10.26 19.95
N ARG A 137 -17.32 -11.37 20.17
CA ARG A 137 -17.38 -12.48 19.21
C ARG A 137 -18.02 -12.09 17.88
N SER A 138 -19.08 -11.29 17.89
CA SER A 138 -19.72 -10.78 16.66
C SER A 138 -18.76 -9.92 15.85
N VAL A 139 -18.00 -9.03 16.50
CA VAL A 139 -16.99 -8.18 15.84
C VAL A 139 -15.97 -9.05 15.08
N LEU A 140 -15.38 -10.04 15.74
CA LEU A 140 -14.38 -10.89 15.11
C LEU A 140 -14.99 -11.83 14.05
N ALA A 141 -16.18 -12.39 14.30
CA ALA A 141 -16.89 -13.22 13.34
C ALA A 141 -17.17 -12.48 12.02
N LEU A 142 -17.66 -11.24 12.12
CA LEU A 142 -17.97 -10.41 10.96
C LEU A 142 -16.71 -10.00 10.19
N HIS A 143 -15.62 -9.67 10.88
CA HIS A 143 -14.34 -9.39 10.23
C HIS A 143 -13.82 -10.61 9.46
N ILE A 144 -13.76 -11.77 10.10
CA ILE A 144 -13.27 -13.02 9.49
C ILE A 144 -14.15 -13.41 8.30
N PHE A 145 -15.47 -13.35 8.45
CA PHE A 145 -16.39 -13.65 7.35
C PHE A 145 -16.24 -12.65 6.20
N GLY A 146 -16.05 -11.36 6.48
CA GLY A 146 -15.74 -10.36 5.45
C GLY A 146 -14.43 -10.66 4.70
N LEU A 147 -13.43 -11.24 5.35
CA LEU A 147 -12.19 -11.68 4.69
C LEU A 147 -12.33 -13.03 3.97
N THR A 148 -13.49 -13.70 4.04
CA THR A 148 -13.68 -15.00 3.42
C THR A 148 -13.99 -14.86 1.93
N PRO A 149 -13.24 -15.53 1.04
CA PRO A 149 -13.49 -15.47 -0.40
C PRO A 149 -14.90 -15.93 -0.75
N VAL A 150 -15.59 -15.14 -1.59
CA VAL A 150 -16.92 -15.46 -2.08
C VAL A 150 -16.81 -16.56 -3.16
N PRO A 151 -17.64 -17.62 -3.12
CA PRO A 151 -17.69 -18.61 -4.18
C PRO A 151 -18.02 -17.99 -5.55
N PRO A 152 -17.48 -18.51 -6.67
CA PRO A 152 -17.59 -17.89 -8.00
C PRO A 152 -19.03 -17.77 -8.53
N ASP A 153 -19.95 -18.59 -8.00
CA ASP A 153 -21.36 -18.61 -8.40
C ASP A 153 -22.17 -17.41 -7.84
N GLN A 154 -21.54 -16.45 -7.16
CA GLN A 154 -22.22 -15.35 -6.45
C GLN A 154 -21.60 -13.99 -6.77
N GLN A 155 -22.44 -12.98 -7.03
CA GLN A 155 -22.03 -11.57 -7.18
C GLN A 155 -22.33 -10.74 -5.92
N GLU A 156 -22.19 -11.33 -4.73
CA GLU A 156 -22.54 -10.68 -3.46
C GLU A 156 -21.37 -9.90 -2.84
N GLY A 157 -20.57 -9.17 -3.63
CA GLY A 157 -19.48 -8.34 -3.11
C GLY A 157 -19.92 -7.32 -2.02
N GLN A 158 -21.21 -6.99 -1.99
CA GLN A 158 -21.84 -6.11 -0.99
C GLN A 158 -21.87 -6.70 0.42
N ILE A 159 -21.95 -8.03 0.58
CA ILE A 159 -22.07 -8.63 1.93
C ILE A 159 -20.77 -8.52 2.72
N ARG A 160 -19.60 -8.61 2.04
CA ARG A 160 -18.30 -8.44 2.68
C ARG A 160 -18.20 -7.06 3.32
N ASP A 161 -18.42 -6.04 2.51
CA ASP A 161 -18.18 -4.66 2.93
C ASP A 161 -19.16 -4.31 4.05
N LEU A 162 -20.41 -4.76 3.95
CA LEU A 162 -21.41 -4.66 5.01
C LEU A 162 -20.97 -5.36 6.32
N CYS A 163 -20.41 -6.58 6.25
CA CYS A 163 -19.95 -7.28 7.44
C CYS A 163 -18.85 -6.49 8.16
N ILE A 164 -17.86 -5.99 7.43
CA ILE A 164 -16.75 -5.22 7.99
C ILE A 164 -17.27 -3.91 8.60
N GLU A 165 -18.17 -3.21 7.91
CA GLU A 165 -18.78 -1.97 8.43
C GLU A 165 -19.59 -2.21 9.71
N ILE A 166 -20.43 -3.25 9.75
CA ILE A 166 -21.17 -3.60 10.96
C ILE A 166 -20.21 -3.98 12.09
N ALA A 167 -19.13 -4.70 11.81
CA ALA A 167 -18.15 -5.08 12.81
C ALA A 167 -17.48 -3.86 13.46
N LEU A 168 -17.09 -2.87 12.66
CA LEU A 168 -16.48 -1.62 13.14
C LEU A 168 -17.49 -0.78 13.94
N ASN A 169 -18.76 -0.73 13.50
CA ASN A 169 -19.82 -0.07 14.26
C ASN A 169 -20.12 -0.76 15.60
N HIS A 170 -20.15 -2.10 15.63
CA HIS A 170 -20.27 -2.88 16.86
C HIS A 170 -19.12 -2.56 17.82
N GLN A 171 -17.90 -2.44 17.31
CA GLN A 171 -16.73 -2.08 18.11
C GLN A 171 -16.84 -0.67 18.71
N ASN A 172 -17.25 0.33 17.92
CA ASN A 172 -17.54 1.68 18.44
C ASN A 172 -18.58 1.66 19.55
N ARG A 173 -19.70 0.96 19.32
CA ARG A 173 -20.78 0.81 20.32
C ARG A 173 -20.28 0.16 21.62
N LEU A 174 -19.53 -0.94 21.52
CA LEU A 174 -18.98 -1.64 22.70
C LEU A 174 -18.03 -0.74 23.49
N ARG A 175 -17.28 0.13 22.81
CA ARG A 175 -16.36 1.09 23.44
C ARG A 175 -17.12 2.22 24.13
N GLU A 176 -18.17 2.75 23.51
CA GLU A 176 -19.03 3.78 24.10
C GLU A 176 -19.77 3.30 25.35
N GLU A 177 -20.30 2.07 25.33
CA GLU A 177 -20.98 1.45 26.47
C GLU A 177 -20.08 1.48 27.72
N LYS A 178 -18.79 1.11 27.59
CA LYS A 178 -17.85 1.12 28.72
C LYS A 178 -17.34 2.52 29.11
N GLY A 179 -17.27 3.45 28.15
CA GLY A 179 -16.93 4.85 28.42
C GLY A 179 -17.90 5.52 29.41
N ARG A 180 -19.17 5.10 29.38
CA ARG A 180 -20.21 5.53 30.33
C ARG A 180 -20.06 4.88 31.70
N ASP A 181 -19.68 3.60 31.75
CA ASP A 181 -19.49 2.87 33.01
C ASP A 181 -18.23 3.31 33.79
N SER A 182 -17.19 3.76 33.08
CA SER A 182 -15.91 4.19 33.68
C SER A 182 -16.03 5.50 34.49
N GLN A 183 -17.05 6.32 34.23
CA GLN A 183 -17.36 7.51 35.04
C GLN A 183 -17.96 7.15 36.42
N SER A 184 -18.46 5.93 36.61
CA SER A 184 -19.04 5.48 37.90
C SER A 184 -17.96 5.10 38.92
N TYR A 185 -16.79 4.61 38.48
CA TYR A 185 -15.73 4.11 39.36
C TYR A 185 -14.76 5.20 39.86
N LEU A 186 -14.64 6.33 39.14
CA LEU A 186 -13.71 7.41 39.51
C LEU A 186 -14.14 8.20 40.77
N ALA A 187 -15.32 7.95 41.33
CA ALA A 187 -15.74 8.52 42.61
C ALA A 187 -15.07 7.88 43.84
N THR A 188 -14.22 6.84 43.69
CA THR A 188 -13.65 6.09 44.83
C THR A 188 -12.12 6.01 44.90
N ALA A 189 -11.39 6.66 43.99
CA ALA A 189 -9.92 6.57 43.96
C ALA A 189 -9.23 7.64 44.83
N SER A 190 -9.31 7.50 46.16
CA SER A 190 -8.33 8.07 47.09
C SER A 190 -8.08 7.12 48.26
N VAL A 191 -7.20 6.14 48.07
CA VAL A 191 -6.73 5.27 49.15
C VAL A 191 -5.21 5.05 49.04
N PRO A 192 -4.41 5.28 50.11
CA PRO A 192 -2.96 5.05 50.10
C PRO A 192 -2.58 3.56 50.13
N TRP A 193 -1.36 3.30 49.65
CA TRP A 193 -0.63 2.02 49.54
C TRP A 193 -1.04 0.93 50.53
N SER A 194 -1.37 -0.27 50.03
CA SER A 194 -1.56 -1.46 50.88
C SER A 194 -1.26 -2.76 50.13
N GLY A 195 -0.46 -3.64 50.76
CA GLY A 195 -0.39 -5.12 50.63
C GLY A 195 -0.18 -5.81 49.25
N PRO A 196 0.46 -7.00 49.22
CA PRO A 196 0.67 -7.79 47.99
C PRO A 196 -0.64 -8.35 47.37
N GLU A 197 -1.70 -8.59 48.15
CA GLU A 197 -3.02 -9.01 47.63
C GLU A 197 -3.73 -7.92 46.81
N LYS A 198 -3.43 -6.64 47.04
CA LYS A 198 -3.97 -5.55 46.20
C LYS A 198 -3.18 -5.34 44.91
N GLN A 199 -1.95 -5.87 44.78
CA GLN A 199 -1.20 -5.86 43.52
C GLN A 199 -1.83 -6.82 42.50
N GLN A 200 -2.31 -7.98 42.93
CA GLN A 200 -3.04 -8.92 42.05
C GLN A 200 -4.36 -8.29 41.56
N ASN A 201 -5.13 -7.65 42.46
CA ASN A 201 -6.36 -6.92 42.08
C ASN A 201 -6.08 -5.69 41.20
N GLN A 202 -4.91 -5.05 41.31
CA GLN A 202 -4.48 -3.97 40.41
C GLN A 202 -4.07 -4.51 39.03
N LEU A 203 -3.42 -5.67 38.97
CA LEU A 203 -3.12 -6.37 37.71
C LEU A 203 -4.41 -6.80 37.00
N ASP A 204 -5.34 -7.42 37.72
CA ASP A 204 -6.66 -7.84 37.21
C ASP A 204 -7.49 -6.64 36.72
N GLY A 205 -7.38 -5.49 37.40
CA GLY A 205 -8.02 -4.23 36.99
C GLY A 205 -7.43 -3.61 35.71
N LEU A 206 -6.16 -3.88 35.41
CA LEU A 206 -5.41 -3.37 34.24
C LEU A 206 -5.51 -4.32 33.03
N GLU A 207 -5.75 -5.62 33.25
CA GLU A 207 -5.89 -6.62 32.21
C GLU A 207 -7.11 -6.38 31.30
N SER A 208 -8.30 -6.12 31.86
CA SER A 208 -9.53 -5.94 31.06
C SER A 208 -9.47 -4.72 30.12
N PRO A 209 -9.01 -3.52 30.55
CA PRO A 209 -8.75 -2.40 29.64
C PRO A 209 -7.72 -2.73 28.55
N ASN A 210 -6.63 -3.44 28.89
CA ASN A 210 -5.59 -3.80 27.94
C ASN A 210 -6.09 -4.79 26.86
N LEU A 211 -6.89 -5.78 27.23
CA LEU A 211 -7.50 -6.72 26.27
C LEU A 211 -8.43 -6.00 25.30
N GLN A 212 -9.18 -4.99 25.77
CA GLN A 212 -10.02 -4.17 24.90
C GLN A 212 -9.21 -3.25 23.99
N ASN A 213 -8.13 -2.67 24.50
CA ASN A 213 -7.20 -1.87 23.70
C ASN A 213 -6.54 -2.71 22.59
N MET A 214 -6.26 -3.99 22.83
CA MET A 214 -5.78 -4.93 21.80
C MET A 214 -6.81 -5.15 20.70
N LEU A 215 -8.06 -5.40 21.05
CA LEU A 215 -9.13 -5.53 20.06
C LEU A 215 -9.40 -4.21 19.34
N TYR A 216 -9.27 -3.09 20.05
CA TYR A 216 -9.38 -1.76 19.46
C TYR A 216 -8.29 -1.54 18.40
N TRP A 217 -7.04 -1.87 18.72
CA TRP A 217 -5.91 -1.82 17.78
C TRP A 217 -6.11 -2.74 16.56
N PHE A 218 -6.66 -3.94 16.76
CA PHE A 218 -7.05 -4.83 15.66
C PHE A 218 -8.05 -4.15 14.73
N GLY A 219 -9.17 -3.64 15.26
CA GLY A 219 -10.17 -2.96 14.45
C GLY A 219 -9.62 -1.70 13.77
N MET A 220 -8.74 -0.94 14.43
CA MET A 220 -8.05 0.22 13.85
C MET A 220 -7.20 -0.16 12.64
N THR A 221 -6.46 -1.27 12.75
CA THR A 221 -5.67 -1.82 11.65
C THR A 221 -6.57 -2.22 10.48
N CYS A 222 -7.67 -2.94 10.77
CA CYS A 222 -8.64 -3.35 9.76
C CYS A 222 -9.31 -2.14 9.08
N ASP A 223 -9.79 -1.16 9.84
CA ASP A 223 -10.45 0.04 9.33
C ASP A 223 -9.50 0.87 8.45
N THR A 224 -8.28 1.12 8.93
CA THR A 224 -7.26 1.85 8.15
C THR A 224 -6.93 1.13 6.84
N SER A 225 -6.80 -0.21 6.88
CA SER A 225 -6.55 -1.02 5.67
C SER A 225 -7.71 -0.95 4.67
N ARG A 226 -8.95 -1.02 5.16
CA ARG A 226 -10.17 -0.88 4.34
C ARG A 226 -10.23 0.50 3.71
N SER A 227 -10.05 1.55 4.51
CA SER A 227 -10.09 2.93 4.03
C SER A 227 -9.06 3.20 2.94
N LEU A 228 -7.82 2.75 3.14
CA LEU A 228 -6.75 2.91 2.16
C LEU A 228 -7.07 2.21 0.83
N THR A 229 -7.46 0.94 0.90
CA THR A 229 -7.64 0.07 -0.28
C THR A 229 -8.93 0.35 -1.04
N ARG A 230 -10.00 0.75 -0.34
CA ARG A 230 -11.32 1.03 -0.92
C ARG A 230 -11.56 2.52 -1.16
N SER A 231 -10.65 3.39 -0.74
CA SER A 231 -10.87 4.83 -0.75
C SER A 231 -12.21 5.18 -0.08
N CYS A 232 -12.45 4.68 1.13
CA CYS A 232 -13.65 4.97 1.90
C CYS A 232 -13.29 5.61 3.25
N PRO A 233 -14.19 6.40 3.86
CA PRO A 233 -13.93 7.02 5.16
C PRO A 233 -13.70 5.99 6.26
N SER A 234 -12.83 6.35 7.21
CA SER A 234 -12.60 5.57 8.43
C SER A 234 -13.82 5.64 9.35
N ILE A 235 -14.19 4.51 9.96
CA ILE A 235 -15.33 4.39 10.88
C ILE A 235 -14.89 4.59 12.33
N LEU A 236 -13.71 4.09 12.69
CA LEU A 236 -13.15 4.23 14.05
C LEU A 236 -12.42 5.56 14.25
N VAL A 237 -11.95 6.19 13.17
CA VAL A 237 -11.22 7.46 13.20
C VAL A 237 -11.72 8.44 12.13
N PRO A 238 -12.99 8.88 12.21
CA PRO A 238 -13.63 9.66 11.16
C PRO A 238 -12.99 11.04 10.92
N ARG A 239 -12.28 11.63 11.91
CA ARG A 239 -11.57 12.92 11.74
C ARG A 239 -10.06 12.76 11.50
N GLY A 240 -9.59 11.54 11.24
CA GLY A 240 -8.21 11.23 10.89
C GLY A 240 -7.25 11.19 12.08
N ILE A 241 -5.94 11.20 11.80
CA ILE A 241 -4.86 10.94 12.77
C ILE A 241 -4.96 11.80 14.03
N ASP A 242 -5.33 13.08 13.89
CA ASP A 242 -5.42 14.02 15.01
C ASP A 242 -6.55 13.69 16.00
N ASP A 243 -7.51 12.86 15.61
CA ASP A 243 -8.67 12.47 16.42
C ASP A 243 -8.35 11.33 17.39
N CYS A 244 -7.20 10.67 17.23
CA CYS A 244 -6.89 9.43 17.94
C CYS A 244 -5.49 9.42 18.56
N ASN A 245 -5.44 9.41 19.90
CA ASN A 245 -4.20 9.31 20.68
C ASN A 245 -3.38 8.03 20.40
N VAL A 246 -3.97 7.03 19.73
CA VAL A 246 -3.29 5.80 19.31
C VAL A 246 -2.05 6.11 18.48
N TRP A 247 -2.14 7.06 17.55
CA TRP A 247 -1.03 7.38 16.67
C TRP A 247 0.10 8.09 17.40
N ASN A 248 -0.22 8.90 18.42
CA ASN A 248 0.79 9.49 19.31
C ASN A 248 1.56 8.39 20.04
N HIS A 249 0.87 7.37 20.55
CA HIS A 249 1.52 6.22 21.17
C HIS A 249 2.38 5.40 20.19
N VAL A 250 1.97 5.29 18.92
CA VAL A 250 2.82 4.67 17.88
C VAL A 250 4.10 5.49 17.69
N GLU A 251 4.00 6.82 17.62
CA GLU A 251 5.17 7.71 17.48
C GLU A 251 6.09 7.61 18.71
N ASP A 252 5.54 7.60 19.93
CA ASP A 252 6.31 7.40 21.17
C ASP A 252 7.09 6.08 21.16
N ASN A 253 6.44 4.99 20.70
CA ASN A 253 7.08 3.69 20.57
C ASN A 253 8.19 3.68 19.50
N VAL A 254 8.03 4.44 18.41
CA VAL A 254 9.07 4.60 17.38
C VAL A 254 10.27 5.37 17.93
N ASN A 255 10.04 6.41 18.74
CA ASN A 255 11.10 7.17 19.39
C ASN A 255 11.87 6.30 20.39
N CYS A 256 11.16 5.56 21.24
CA CYS A 256 11.76 4.59 22.17
C CYS A 256 12.57 3.49 21.45
N PHE A 257 12.05 3.00 20.32
CA PHE A 257 12.76 2.05 19.46
C PHE A 257 14.05 2.65 18.91
N GLU A 258 14.02 3.89 18.41
CA GLU A 258 15.19 4.57 17.87
C GLU A 258 16.28 4.76 18.94
N GLU A 259 15.91 5.14 20.15
CA GLU A 259 16.83 5.28 21.28
C GLU A 259 17.46 3.94 21.70
N THR A 260 16.67 2.86 21.71
CA THR A 260 17.09 1.56 22.24
C THR A 260 17.82 0.70 21.20
N PHE A 261 17.31 0.68 19.96
CA PHE A 261 17.74 -0.24 18.89
C PHE A 261 18.31 0.48 17.68
N GLY A 262 18.40 1.82 17.67
CA GLY A 262 18.94 2.59 16.56
C GLY A 262 20.37 2.20 16.18
N MET A 263 21.17 1.76 17.15
CA MET A 263 22.54 1.27 16.93
C MET A 263 22.61 0.03 16.03
N LEU A 264 21.51 -0.72 15.90
CA LEU A 264 21.46 -1.85 14.97
C LEU A 264 21.77 -1.45 13.53
N ARG A 265 21.61 -0.18 13.13
CA ARG A 265 21.95 0.29 11.79
C ARG A 265 23.43 0.11 11.42
N TYR A 266 24.32 0.03 12.42
CA TYR A 266 25.77 0.10 12.24
C TYR A 266 26.50 -1.23 12.42
N PHE A 267 25.78 -2.32 12.75
CA PHE A 267 26.39 -3.64 12.88
C PHE A 267 26.41 -4.37 11.52
N ASP A 268 27.53 -5.04 11.24
CA ASP A 268 27.74 -5.77 9.99
C ASP A 268 27.29 -7.24 10.09
N GLU A 269 27.15 -7.77 11.31
CA GLU A 269 26.73 -9.14 11.56
C GLU A 269 25.31 -9.41 11.00
N PRO A 270 24.99 -10.66 10.63
CA PRO A 270 23.63 -11.04 10.28
C PRO A 270 22.65 -10.76 11.43
N LEU A 271 21.44 -10.30 11.09
CA LEU A 271 20.39 -10.10 12.09
C LEU A 271 19.94 -11.44 12.70
N SER A 272 19.79 -11.45 14.03
CA SER A 272 19.07 -12.54 14.70
C SER A 272 17.57 -12.44 14.45
N ASP A 273 16.86 -13.57 14.54
CA ASP A 273 15.40 -13.61 14.44
C ASP A 273 14.72 -12.65 15.43
N ASP A 274 15.23 -12.57 16.67
CA ASP A 274 14.67 -11.69 17.71
C ASP A 274 14.84 -10.21 17.33
N SER A 275 16.02 -9.82 16.86
CA SER A 275 16.28 -8.45 16.40
C SER A 275 15.43 -8.10 15.19
N ALA A 276 15.34 -9.01 14.21
CA ALA A 276 14.50 -8.83 13.03
C ALA A 276 13.02 -8.70 13.41
N ALA A 277 12.51 -9.53 14.33
CA ALA A 277 11.13 -9.46 14.81
C ALA A 277 10.82 -8.11 15.45
N ILE A 278 11.70 -7.56 16.29
CA ILE A 278 11.51 -6.24 16.91
C ILE A 278 11.48 -5.14 15.83
N ILE A 279 12.45 -5.13 14.91
CA ILE A 279 12.51 -4.15 13.81
C ILE A 279 11.20 -4.19 13.00
N LEU A 280 10.77 -5.38 12.58
CA LEU A 280 9.60 -5.57 11.74
C LEU A 280 8.31 -5.20 12.46
N GLN A 281 8.21 -5.43 13.77
CA GLN A 281 7.04 -5.04 14.55
C GLN A 281 6.90 -3.51 14.64
N HIS A 282 7.96 -2.80 14.99
CA HIS A 282 7.92 -1.33 15.07
C HIS A 282 7.71 -0.68 13.69
N ALA A 283 8.36 -1.19 12.66
CA ALA A 283 8.10 -0.77 11.28
C ALA A 283 6.63 -1.02 10.91
N SER A 284 6.07 -2.16 11.34
CA SER A 284 4.70 -2.53 11.04
C SER A 284 3.65 -1.60 11.64
N ALA A 285 3.87 -1.08 12.85
CA ALA A 285 3.00 -0.05 13.42
C ALA A 285 3.22 1.32 12.74
N SER A 286 4.47 1.69 12.48
CA SER A 286 4.82 2.96 11.87
C SER A 286 4.23 3.13 10.45
N TYR A 287 4.28 2.10 9.60
CA TYR A 287 3.65 2.21 8.27
C TYR A 287 2.12 2.31 8.35
N LYS A 288 1.47 1.70 9.35
CA LYS A 288 0.01 1.83 9.54
C LYS A 288 -0.40 3.25 9.91
N MET A 289 0.43 3.94 10.68
CA MET A 289 0.27 5.38 10.92
C MET A 289 0.40 6.17 9.62
N PHE A 290 1.38 5.83 8.78
CA PHE A 290 1.50 6.41 7.44
C PHE A 290 0.26 6.11 6.56
N TRP A 291 -0.32 4.91 6.62
CA TRP A 291 -1.57 4.58 5.93
C TRP A 291 -2.71 5.53 6.35
N GLY A 292 -2.85 5.79 7.65
CA GLY A 292 -3.84 6.74 8.16
C GLY A 292 -3.69 8.14 7.55
N ALA A 293 -2.46 8.59 7.29
CA ALA A 293 -2.20 9.90 6.69
C ALA A 293 -2.56 9.91 5.20
N VAL A 294 -2.29 8.81 4.49
CA VAL A 294 -2.72 8.66 3.08
C VAL A 294 -4.24 8.63 2.97
N VAL A 295 -4.93 8.00 3.93
CA VAL A 295 -6.41 8.03 4.01
C VAL A 295 -6.92 9.46 4.20
N GLN A 296 -6.28 10.28 5.05
CA GLN A 296 -6.64 11.70 5.17
C GLN A 296 -6.48 12.47 3.85
N VAL A 297 -5.45 12.16 3.05
CA VAL A 297 -5.28 12.74 1.72
C VAL A 297 -6.43 12.31 0.81
N GLN A 298 -6.78 11.02 0.78
CA GLN A 298 -7.92 10.52 0.01
C GLN A 298 -9.22 11.23 0.39
N ASP A 299 -9.47 11.43 1.68
CA ASP A 299 -10.68 12.09 2.16
C ASP A 299 -10.69 13.59 1.85
N ALA A 300 -9.56 14.29 2.01
CA ALA A 300 -9.43 15.70 1.62
C ALA A 300 -9.66 15.92 0.11
N VAL A 301 -9.18 15.00 -0.74
CA VAL A 301 -9.45 15.02 -2.18
C VAL A 301 -10.94 14.78 -2.47
N LYS A 302 -11.57 13.76 -1.88
CA LYS A 302 -13.00 13.47 -2.09
C LYS A 302 -13.91 14.62 -1.65
N LEU A 303 -13.55 15.31 -0.57
CA LEU A 303 -14.31 16.43 -0.02
C LEU A 303 -13.99 17.77 -0.72
N CYS A 304 -13.05 17.81 -1.67
CA CYS A 304 -12.59 19.01 -2.36
C CYS A 304 -12.08 20.13 -1.42
N GLN A 305 -11.45 19.77 -0.30
CA GLN A 305 -11.01 20.72 0.73
C GLN A 305 -9.53 21.07 0.58
N ILE A 306 -9.21 22.04 -0.29
CA ILE A 306 -7.81 22.40 -0.64
C ILE A 306 -6.91 22.73 0.57
N PRO A 307 -7.35 23.52 1.59
CA PRO A 307 -6.50 23.78 2.75
C PRO A 307 -6.17 22.52 3.56
N MET A 308 -7.14 21.61 3.69
CA MET A 308 -6.96 20.33 4.37
C MET A 308 -6.11 19.37 3.53
N LEU A 309 -6.17 19.46 2.20
CA LEU A 309 -5.36 18.66 1.29
C LEU A 309 -3.87 18.95 1.47
N ASN A 310 -3.47 20.22 1.49
CA ASN A 310 -2.05 20.59 1.66
C ASN A 310 -1.50 20.13 3.01
N LEU A 311 -2.29 20.28 4.08
CA LEU A 311 -1.92 19.78 5.41
C LEU A 311 -1.80 18.25 5.41
N ALA A 312 -2.78 17.54 4.85
CA ALA A 312 -2.78 16.08 4.78
C ALA A 312 -1.59 15.54 3.96
N ILE A 313 -1.27 16.18 2.82
CA ILE A 313 -0.10 15.83 2.00
C ILE A 313 1.18 16.06 2.81
N SER A 314 1.31 17.21 3.49
CA SER A 314 2.48 17.50 4.32
C SER A 314 2.66 16.47 5.44
N THR A 315 1.58 16.10 6.13
CA THR A 315 1.58 15.06 7.17
C THR A 315 1.99 13.70 6.60
N ALA A 316 1.43 13.29 5.45
CA ALA A 316 1.78 12.02 4.81
C ALA A 316 3.26 11.98 4.39
N LEU A 317 3.78 13.05 3.80
CA LEU A 317 5.20 13.14 3.42
C LEU A 317 6.13 13.14 4.63
N LYS A 318 5.75 13.84 5.72
CA LYS A 318 6.51 13.83 6.98
C LYS A 318 6.60 12.42 7.55
N LEU A 319 5.50 11.69 7.62
CA LEU A 319 5.46 10.32 8.14
C LEU A 319 6.21 9.33 7.24
N MET A 320 6.11 9.48 5.91
CA MET A 320 6.94 8.72 4.97
C MET A 320 8.43 8.98 5.17
N GLY A 321 8.82 10.25 5.40
CA GLY A 321 10.19 10.64 5.71
C GLY A 321 10.68 10.01 7.01
N ARG A 322 9.88 10.13 8.08
CA ARG A 322 10.16 9.55 9.40
C ARG A 322 10.35 8.03 9.35
N PHE A 323 9.47 7.32 8.64
CA PHE A 323 9.60 5.87 8.45
C PHE A 323 10.94 5.52 7.77
N ASN A 324 11.30 6.23 6.70
CA ASN A 324 12.55 5.98 5.99
C ASN A 324 13.78 6.29 6.84
N GLU A 325 13.75 7.38 7.60
CA GLU A 325 14.84 7.77 8.51
C GLU A 325 15.13 6.65 9.54
N VAL A 326 14.08 6.12 10.16
CA VAL A 326 14.22 5.14 11.25
C VAL A 326 14.48 3.73 10.70
N PHE A 327 13.69 3.28 9.72
CA PHE A 327 13.61 1.86 9.37
C PHE A 327 14.31 1.47 8.07
N LYS A 328 14.58 2.39 7.12
CA LYS A 328 15.06 2.01 5.79
C LYS A 328 16.33 1.13 5.82
N LEU A 329 17.38 1.59 6.50
CA LEU A 329 18.63 0.84 6.61
C LEU A 329 18.46 -0.49 7.35
N LEU A 330 17.56 -0.55 8.35
CA LEU A 330 17.27 -1.78 9.08
C LEU A 330 16.51 -2.78 8.21
N LEU A 331 15.56 -2.32 7.41
CA LEU A 331 14.82 -3.13 6.46
C LEU A 331 15.71 -3.60 5.31
N ASP A 332 16.67 -2.79 4.84
CA ASP A 332 17.67 -3.21 3.87
C ASP A 332 18.52 -4.38 4.40
N ARG A 333 18.87 -4.36 5.70
CA ARG A 333 19.53 -5.50 6.38
C ARG A 333 18.62 -6.72 6.48
N CYS A 334 17.35 -6.56 6.87
CA CYS A 334 16.39 -7.66 6.87
C CYS A 334 16.25 -8.31 5.48
N GLY A 335 16.24 -7.50 4.41
CA GLY A 335 16.18 -7.98 3.04
C GLY A 335 17.42 -8.73 2.59
N ARG A 336 18.60 -8.24 2.97
CA ARG A 336 19.88 -8.92 2.73
C ARG A 336 19.93 -10.29 3.43
N ASP A 337 19.45 -10.35 4.67
CA ASP A 337 19.54 -11.52 5.52
C ASP A 337 18.29 -12.42 5.44
N ILE A 338 17.34 -12.14 4.53
CA ILE A 338 16.01 -12.79 4.49
C ILE A 338 16.07 -14.33 4.48
N MET A 339 17.04 -14.91 3.77
CA MET A 339 17.19 -16.37 3.68
C MET A 339 17.76 -17.01 4.97
N LEU A 340 18.31 -16.19 5.87
CA LEU A 340 18.82 -16.62 7.19
C LEU A 340 17.77 -16.50 8.29
N LEU A 341 16.71 -15.72 8.05
CA LEU A 341 15.62 -15.51 9.00
C LEU A 341 14.63 -16.69 8.99
N ASN A 342 13.92 -16.89 10.10
CA ASN A 342 12.83 -17.87 10.15
C ASN A 342 11.63 -17.46 9.26
N GLU A 343 10.74 -18.43 8.99
CA GLU A 343 9.53 -18.27 8.16
C GLU A 343 8.68 -17.05 8.58
N ARG A 344 8.63 -16.74 9.89
CA ARG A 344 7.84 -15.62 10.41
C ARG A 344 8.46 -14.27 10.06
N CYS A 345 9.73 -14.09 10.34
CA CYS A 345 10.44 -12.86 10.00
C CYS A 345 10.53 -12.66 8.48
N GLN A 346 10.65 -13.74 7.70
CA GLN A 346 10.58 -13.70 6.24
C GLN A 346 9.27 -13.11 5.74
N LEU A 347 8.14 -13.64 6.21
CA LEU A 347 6.82 -13.13 5.83
C LEU A 347 6.60 -11.71 6.34
N ASP A 348 6.89 -11.43 7.63
CA ASP A 348 6.69 -10.10 8.21
C ASP A 348 7.51 -9.04 7.45
N TYR A 349 8.74 -9.36 7.01
CA TYR A 349 9.54 -8.50 6.13
C TYR A 349 8.85 -8.22 4.79
N VAL A 350 8.44 -9.28 4.09
CA VAL A 350 7.75 -9.18 2.80
C VAL A 350 6.50 -8.29 2.92
N LEU A 351 5.70 -8.51 3.96
CA LEU A 351 4.48 -7.74 4.22
C LEU A 351 4.78 -6.28 4.53
N VAL A 352 5.76 -5.98 5.39
CA VAL A 352 6.14 -4.60 5.72
C VAL A 352 6.59 -3.83 4.48
N ILE A 353 7.45 -4.42 3.65
CA ILE A 353 7.93 -3.79 2.40
C ILE A 353 6.75 -3.53 1.44
N ILE A 354 5.92 -4.56 1.18
CA ILE A 354 4.80 -4.44 0.25
C ILE A 354 3.78 -3.41 0.75
N HIS A 355 3.41 -3.46 2.04
CA HIS A 355 2.41 -2.56 2.62
C HIS A 355 2.88 -1.11 2.69
N PHE A 356 4.15 -0.86 3.03
CA PHE A 356 4.71 0.48 3.03
C PHE A 356 4.68 1.08 1.61
N HIS A 357 5.22 0.34 0.63
CA HIS A 357 5.26 0.82 -0.76
C HIS A 357 3.90 0.88 -1.43
N LEU A 358 2.94 0.04 -1.04
CA LEU A 358 1.54 0.17 -1.45
C LEU A 358 1.01 1.57 -1.11
N ALA A 359 1.19 2.03 0.13
CA ALA A 359 0.71 3.35 0.54
C ALA A 359 1.43 4.49 -0.19
N VAL A 360 2.73 4.35 -0.48
CA VAL A 360 3.43 5.33 -1.34
C VAL A 360 2.78 5.39 -2.72
N LEU A 361 2.51 4.26 -3.36
CA LEU A 361 1.89 4.24 -4.69
C LEU A 361 0.45 4.81 -4.66
N VAL A 362 -0.33 4.49 -3.63
CA VAL A 362 -1.68 5.05 -3.44
C VAL A 362 -1.63 6.57 -3.23
N LEU A 363 -0.71 7.07 -2.39
CA LEU A 363 -0.51 8.50 -2.18
C LEU A 363 -0.20 9.22 -3.49
N LEU A 364 0.75 8.69 -4.27
CA LEU A 364 1.16 9.27 -5.54
C LEU A 364 0.05 9.30 -6.59
N ASP A 365 -0.88 8.34 -6.54
CA ASP A 365 -2.06 8.30 -7.41
C ASP A 365 -3.21 9.18 -6.91
N THR A 366 -3.25 9.48 -5.62
CA THR A 366 -4.30 10.31 -5.00
C THR A 366 -4.01 11.80 -5.15
N ILE A 367 -2.73 12.22 -5.14
CA ILE A 367 -2.36 13.64 -5.26
C ILE A 367 -2.76 14.16 -6.67
N PRO A 368 -3.64 15.17 -6.75
CA PRO A 368 -4.08 15.72 -8.02
C PRO A 368 -2.95 16.47 -8.72
N GLU A 369 -2.96 16.51 -10.06
CA GLU A 369 -1.93 17.21 -10.86
C GLU A 369 -1.80 18.69 -10.48
N SER A 370 -2.90 19.35 -10.11
CA SER A 370 -2.91 20.76 -9.67
C SER A 370 -2.17 21.01 -8.36
N ALA A 371 -1.93 19.98 -7.54
CA ALA A 371 -1.20 20.08 -6.29
C ALA A 371 0.28 19.66 -6.42
N LYS A 372 0.71 19.18 -7.59
CA LYS A 372 2.10 18.78 -7.82
C LYS A 372 2.91 20.00 -8.23
N THR A 373 3.96 20.30 -7.47
CA THR A 373 4.98 21.30 -7.84
C THR A 373 6.07 20.66 -8.70
N ASP A 374 6.79 21.43 -9.50
CA ASP A 374 7.83 20.89 -10.40
C ASP A 374 8.90 20.06 -9.68
N SER A 375 9.30 20.46 -8.47
CA SER A 375 10.22 19.69 -7.62
C SER A 375 9.61 18.36 -7.18
N MET A 376 8.32 18.37 -6.79
CA MET A 376 7.60 17.15 -6.40
C MET A 376 7.40 16.21 -7.59
N VAL A 377 7.23 16.71 -8.83
CA VAL A 377 7.04 15.84 -10.01
C VAL A 377 8.25 14.92 -10.22
N PHE A 378 9.47 15.44 -10.09
CA PHE A 378 10.68 14.63 -10.23
C PHE A 378 10.81 13.59 -9.10
N GLU A 379 10.53 13.99 -7.87
CA GLU A 379 10.49 13.06 -6.73
C GLU A 379 9.38 12.01 -6.89
N HIS A 380 8.20 12.37 -7.40
CA HIS A 380 7.09 11.45 -7.63
C HIS A 380 7.46 10.32 -8.58
N LYS A 381 8.19 10.62 -9.67
CA LYS A 381 8.68 9.59 -10.61
C LYS A 381 9.66 8.63 -9.94
N ASN A 382 10.64 9.16 -9.21
CA ASN A 382 11.64 8.37 -8.52
C ASN A 382 11.04 7.52 -7.39
N LEU A 383 10.12 8.09 -6.61
CA LEU A 383 9.38 7.39 -5.55
C LEU A 383 8.52 6.27 -6.13
N ARG A 384 7.84 6.52 -7.25
CA ARG A 384 7.05 5.48 -7.95
C ARG A 384 7.95 4.35 -8.43
N LYS A 385 9.06 4.67 -9.10
CA LYS A 385 10.02 3.67 -9.59
C LYS A 385 10.62 2.86 -8.46
N GLY A 386 11.12 3.52 -7.41
CA GLY A 386 11.68 2.88 -6.23
C GLY A 386 10.67 1.95 -5.55
N SER A 387 9.42 2.42 -5.39
CA SER A 387 8.35 1.62 -4.78
C SER A 387 7.97 0.40 -5.63
N CYS A 388 7.86 0.54 -6.95
CA CYS A 388 7.62 -0.61 -7.83
C CYS A 388 8.75 -1.65 -7.73
N VAL A 389 10.01 -1.20 -7.70
CA VAL A 389 11.17 -2.10 -7.58
C VAL A 389 11.17 -2.83 -6.24
N ALA A 390 10.96 -2.10 -5.13
CA ALA A 390 10.90 -2.69 -3.80
C ALA A 390 9.76 -3.71 -3.67
N THR A 391 8.55 -3.37 -4.14
CA THR A 391 7.39 -4.29 -4.14
C THR A 391 7.67 -5.55 -4.97
N VAL A 392 8.22 -5.40 -6.17
CA VAL A 392 8.56 -6.55 -7.04
C VAL A 392 9.65 -7.43 -6.43
N ASN A 393 10.67 -6.83 -5.83
CA ASN A 393 11.73 -7.57 -5.16
C ASN A 393 11.20 -8.34 -3.94
N ALA A 394 10.29 -7.75 -3.16
CA ALA A 394 9.65 -8.44 -2.04
C ALA A 394 8.81 -9.63 -2.49
N PHE A 395 8.00 -9.49 -3.55
CA PHE A 395 7.28 -10.62 -4.15
C PHE A 395 8.22 -11.68 -4.71
N SER A 396 9.29 -11.27 -5.39
CA SER A 396 10.31 -12.19 -5.91
C SER A 396 10.96 -12.98 -4.77
N ALA A 397 11.32 -12.33 -3.68
CA ALA A 397 11.89 -12.97 -2.49
C ALA A 397 10.90 -13.98 -1.89
N ALA A 398 9.62 -13.59 -1.74
CA ALA A 398 8.58 -14.48 -1.21
C ALA A 398 8.31 -15.72 -2.08
N LEU A 399 8.46 -15.58 -3.41
CA LEU A 399 8.35 -16.69 -4.36
C LEU A 399 9.59 -17.61 -4.35
N GLN A 400 10.74 -17.09 -3.90
CA GLN A 400 12.00 -17.84 -3.83
C GLN A 400 12.20 -18.58 -2.50
N VAL A 401 11.50 -18.19 -1.43
CA VAL A 401 11.54 -18.92 -0.15
C VAL A 401 11.05 -20.35 -0.38
N ASP A 402 11.98 -21.30 -0.21
CA ASP A 402 11.84 -22.71 -0.64
C ASP A 402 10.70 -23.45 0.09
N LYS A 403 10.05 -24.38 -0.61
CA LYS A 403 9.14 -25.39 -0.04
C LYS A 403 9.84 -26.24 1.03
N ALA A 404 11.16 -26.38 0.97
CA ALA A 404 11.94 -27.05 2.02
C ALA A 404 11.87 -26.36 3.39
N THR A 405 11.67 -25.04 3.43
CA THR A 405 11.45 -24.27 4.68
C THR A 405 10.02 -24.49 5.21
N LEU A 406 9.07 -24.77 4.31
CA LEU A 406 7.66 -25.05 4.59
C LEU A 406 7.37 -26.54 4.85
N GLN A 407 8.40 -27.32 5.22
CA GLN A 407 8.34 -28.78 5.40
C GLN A 407 7.07 -29.25 6.15
N GLY A 408 6.30 -30.12 5.51
CA GLY A 408 5.10 -30.75 6.08
C GLY A 408 3.79 -29.98 5.88
N ARG A 409 3.80 -28.78 5.28
CA ARG A 409 2.58 -28.02 4.95
C ARG A 409 2.30 -28.05 3.44
N SER A 410 1.03 -28.22 3.06
CA SER A 410 0.58 -28.12 1.66
C SER A 410 0.49 -26.65 1.23
N ILE A 411 1.59 -25.91 1.31
CA ILE A 411 1.64 -24.47 1.05
C ILE A 411 2.76 -24.20 0.06
N SER A 412 2.42 -23.57 -1.08
CA SER A 412 3.34 -23.36 -2.21
C SER A 412 4.32 -22.19 -2.02
N THR A 413 3.94 -21.18 -1.25
CA THR A 413 4.71 -19.96 -0.99
C THR A 413 4.32 -19.37 0.37
N ILE A 414 5.25 -18.63 1.00
CA ILE A 414 4.95 -17.90 2.25
C ILE A 414 3.82 -16.87 2.08
N LEU A 415 3.53 -16.41 0.87
CA LEU A 415 2.43 -15.46 0.61
C LEU A 415 1.05 -16.02 1.02
N MET A 416 0.87 -17.34 0.94
CA MET A 416 -0.38 -18.02 1.33
C MET A 416 -0.61 -18.05 2.85
N LEU A 417 0.40 -17.68 3.62
CA LEU A 417 0.33 -17.56 5.08
C LEU A 417 -0.17 -16.17 5.51
N ASP A 418 -0.32 -15.21 4.59
CA ASP A 418 -0.84 -13.88 4.91
C ASP A 418 -2.30 -13.95 5.38
N PRO A 419 -2.66 -13.36 6.53
CA PRO A 419 -4.04 -13.25 6.95
C PRO A 419 -4.90 -12.41 5.98
N CYS A 420 -4.36 -11.43 5.26
CA CYS A 420 -5.16 -10.53 4.42
C CYS A 420 -4.73 -10.48 2.94
N PRO A 421 -4.85 -11.58 2.19
CA PRO A 421 -4.28 -11.71 0.84
C PRO A 421 -4.89 -10.72 -0.17
N ASP A 422 -6.08 -10.18 0.09
CA ASP A 422 -6.69 -9.10 -0.71
C ASP A 422 -5.83 -7.84 -0.74
N ILE A 423 -5.10 -7.54 0.34
CA ILE A 423 -4.19 -6.38 0.41
C ILE A 423 -2.99 -6.62 -0.51
N LEU A 424 -2.45 -7.85 -0.52
CA LEU A 424 -1.36 -8.23 -1.44
C LEU A 424 -1.82 -8.18 -2.90
N ALA A 425 -3.02 -8.68 -3.20
CA ALA A 425 -3.61 -8.57 -4.53
C ALA A 425 -3.79 -7.10 -4.95
N PHE A 426 -4.24 -6.24 -4.04
CA PHE A 426 -4.32 -4.80 -4.30
C PHE A 426 -2.94 -4.17 -4.55
N ALA A 427 -1.92 -4.54 -3.78
CA ALA A 427 -0.55 -4.09 -3.99
C ALA A 427 0.02 -4.54 -5.35
N ILE A 428 -0.29 -5.76 -5.80
CA ILE A 428 0.06 -6.26 -7.14
C ILE A 428 -0.57 -5.38 -8.21
N ARG A 429 -1.88 -5.13 -8.13
CA ARG A 429 -2.60 -4.28 -9.11
C ARG A 429 -2.04 -2.86 -9.15
N GLN A 430 -1.77 -2.29 -7.97
CA GLN A 430 -1.25 -0.94 -7.83
C GLN A 430 0.18 -0.81 -8.38
N ALA A 431 1.04 -1.79 -8.13
CA ALA A 431 2.39 -1.85 -8.68
C ALA A 431 2.38 -2.06 -10.20
N ALA A 432 1.53 -2.96 -10.71
CA ALA A 432 1.38 -3.21 -12.14
C ALA A 432 0.91 -1.94 -12.88
N SER A 433 -0.13 -1.27 -12.39
CA SER A 433 -0.59 0.01 -12.94
C SER A 433 0.52 1.06 -12.93
N SER A 434 1.28 1.15 -11.84
CA SER A 434 2.39 2.09 -11.72
C SER A 434 3.54 1.78 -12.68
N LEU A 435 3.82 0.50 -12.96
CA LEU A 435 4.80 0.10 -13.98
C LEU A 435 4.34 0.50 -15.39
N MET A 436 3.04 0.34 -15.70
CA MET A 436 2.49 0.79 -16.98
C MET A 436 2.62 2.30 -17.14
N LYS A 437 2.26 3.08 -16.12
CA LYS A 437 2.47 4.55 -16.09
C LYS A 437 3.93 4.93 -16.32
N LEU A 438 4.88 4.26 -15.65
CA LEU A 438 6.33 4.50 -15.83
C LEU A 438 6.82 4.16 -17.24
N HIS A 439 6.22 3.15 -17.88
CA HIS A 439 6.53 2.78 -19.26
C HIS A 439 5.99 3.82 -20.25
N GLU A 440 4.77 4.31 -20.05
CA GLU A 440 4.17 5.37 -20.87
C GLU A 440 5.02 6.64 -20.90
N ILE A 441 5.62 7.02 -19.76
CA ILE A 441 6.54 8.16 -19.67
C ILE A 441 8.01 7.82 -20.00
N SER A 442 8.27 6.63 -20.56
CA SER A 442 9.61 6.17 -20.99
C SER A 442 10.69 6.08 -19.88
N GLU A 443 10.29 5.98 -18.60
CA GLU A 443 11.22 5.84 -17.47
C GLU A 443 11.72 4.40 -17.28
N ILE A 444 11.02 3.42 -17.87
CA ILE A 444 11.41 2.01 -17.90
C ILE A 444 11.26 1.43 -19.30
N SER A 445 12.13 0.47 -19.64
CA SER A 445 12.06 -0.24 -20.92
C SER A 445 10.92 -1.26 -20.95
N THR A 446 10.44 -1.61 -22.15
CA THR A 446 9.47 -2.71 -22.34
C THR A 446 9.99 -4.04 -21.77
N ARG A 447 11.30 -4.28 -21.80
CA ARG A 447 11.92 -5.47 -21.18
C ARG A 447 11.77 -5.44 -19.67
N THR A 448 12.03 -4.30 -19.04
CA THR A 448 11.87 -4.10 -17.59
C THR A 448 10.42 -4.30 -17.17
N LEU A 449 9.47 -3.69 -17.90
CA LEU A 449 8.03 -3.87 -17.67
C LEU A 449 7.64 -5.35 -17.71
N ASN A 450 8.01 -6.07 -18.77
CA ASN A 450 7.67 -7.49 -18.90
C ASN A 450 8.28 -8.35 -17.77
N THR A 451 9.53 -8.06 -17.39
CA THR A 451 10.22 -8.81 -16.33
C THR A 451 9.52 -8.60 -14.98
N MET A 452 9.31 -7.35 -14.59
CA MET A 452 8.69 -7.01 -13.31
C MET A 452 7.23 -7.48 -13.25
N SER A 453 6.47 -7.29 -14.33
CA SER A 453 5.08 -7.76 -14.39
C SER A 453 4.96 -9.28 -14.36
N SER A 454 5.95 -10.03 -14.86
CA SER A 454 5.94 -11.50 -14.75
C SER A 454 6.06 -11.98 -13.30
N VAL A 455 6.84 -11.30 -12.47
CA VAL A 455 6.93 -11.59 -11.03
C VAL A 455 5.61 -11.32 -10.34
N LEU A 456 5.00 -10.15 -10.61
CA LEU A 456 3.70 -9.77 -10.08
C LEU A 456 2.59 -10.76 -10.50
N LEU A 457 2.59 -11.19 -11.76
CA LEU A 457 1.65 -12.16 -12.28
C LEU A 457 1.83 -13.53 -11.63
N ASN A 458 3.06 -13.99 -11.43
CA ASN A 458 3.34 -15.24 -10.74
C ASN A 458 2.87 -15.19 -9.29
N ALA A 459 3.09 -14.08 -8.58
CA ALA A 459 2.59 -13.89 -7.22
C ALA A 459 1.05 -13.92 -7.19
N LEU A 460 0.38 -13.25 -8.14
CA LEU A 460 -1.08 -13.24 -8.23
C LEU A 460 -1.65 -14.63 -8.50
N LYS A 461 -0.99 -15.41 -9.37
CA LYS A 461 -1.36 -16.82 -9.65
C LYS A 461 -1.25 -17.73 -8.42
N GLN A 462 -0.34 -17.43 -7.49
CA GLN A 462 -0.32 -18.17 -6.21
C GLN A 462 -1.47 -17.75 -5.30
N LEU A 463 -1.90 -16.50 -5.34
CA LEU A 463 -2.94 -15.96 -4.47
C LEU A 463 -4.37 -16.16 -5.01
N SER A 464 -4.56 -16.47 -6.30
CA SER A 464 -5.86 -16.42 -6.97
C SER A 464 -6.95 -17.26 -6.32
N ASP A 465 -6.60 -18.43 -5.79
CA ASP A 465 -7.52 -19.35 -5.11
C ASP A 465 -7.97 -18.85 -3.72
N THR A 466 -7.29 -17.85 -3.17
CA THR A 466 -7.49 -17.30 -1.82
C THR A 466 -8.12 -15.92 -1.79
N ILE A 467 -8.32 -15.29 -2.94
CA ILE A 467 -8.88 -13.94 -3.07
C ILE A 467 -10.13 -13.95 -3.94
N GLU A 468 -11.05 -13.03 -3.69
CA GLU A 468 -12.25 -12.87 -4.51
C GLU A 468 -11.88 -12.36 -5.92
N GLY A 469 -12.40 -13.03 -6.96
CA GLY A 469 -12.16 -12.66 -8.37
C GLY A 469 -10.69 -12.80 -8.78
N GLY A 470 -9.93 -13.72 -8.18
CA GLY A 470 -8.50 -13.91 -8.49
C GLY A 470 -8.21 -14.17 -9.98
N GLU A 471 -8.99 -15.04 -10.61
CA GLU A 471 -8.88 -15.34 -12.06
C GLU A 471 -9.19 -14.10 -12.92
N ASP A 472 -10.24 -13.35 -12.60
CA ASP A 472 -10.60 -12.12 -13.32
C ASP A 472 -9.44 -11.09 -13.23
N GLN A 473 -8.80 -10.99 -12.07
CA GLN A 473 -7.66 -10.09 -11.87
C GLN A 473 -6.43 -10.51 -12.68
N ILE A 474 -6.19 -11.83 -12.81
CA ILE A 474 -5.13 -12.38 -13.67
C ILE A 474 -5.41 -12.01 -15.12
N GLU A 475 -6.63 -12.26 -15.60
CA GLU A 475 -7.04 -11.98 -16.98
C GLU A 475 -6.88 -10.48 -17.30
N VAL A 476 -7.36 -9.60 -16.42
CA VAL A 476 -7.24 -8.14 -16.59
C VAL A 476 -5.78 -7.71 -16.70
N LEU A 477 -4.89 -8.26 -15.86
CA LEU A 477 -3.47 -7.94 -15.89
C LEU A 477 -2.81 -8.46 -17.17
N GLU A 478 -3.08 -9.70 -17.57
CA GLU A 478 -2.55 -10.31 -18.80
C GLU A 478 -3.00 -9.53 -20.04
N MET A 479 -4.29 -9.20 -20.13
CA MET A 479 -4.85 -8.38 -21.22
C MET A 479 -4.17 -7.00 -21.30
N SER A 480 -3.92 -6.37 -20.16
CA SER A 480 -3.27 -5.05 -20.11
C SER A 480 -1.83 -5.11 -20.62
N LEU A 481 -1.09 -6.18 -20.28
CA LEU A 481 0.27 -6.40 -20.79
C LEU A 481 0.30 -6.71 -22.28
N VAL A 482 -0.68 -7.46 -22.81
CA VAL A 482 -0.81 -7.73 -24.25
C VAL A 482 -1.06 -6.44 -25.03
N LYS A 483 -1.98 -5.58 -24.57
CA LYS A 483 -2.26 -4.28 -25.20
C LYS A 483 -1.01 -3.40 -25.34
N ILE A 484 -0.13 -3.42 -24.34
CA ILE A 484 1.12 -2.64 -24.35
C ILE A 484 2.12 -3.24 -25.36
N LYS A 485 2.24 -4.57 -25.42
CA LYS A 485 3.07 -5.26 -26.43
C LYS A 485 2.62 -4.95 -27.85
N ASP A 486 1.31 -4.95 -28.09
CA ASP A 486 0.73 -4.66 -29.41
C ASP A 486 0.91 -3.19 -29.81
N SER A 487 0.89 -2.28 -28.83
CA SER A 487 1.16 -0.86 -29.07
C SER A 487 2.64 -0.63 -29.41
N ALA A 488 3.55 -1.30 -28.71
CA ALA A 488 4.98 -1.25 -28.99
C ALA A 488 5.33 -1.87 -30.35
N SER A 489 4.67 -2.97 -30.74
CA SER A 489 4.90 -3.61 -32.05
C SER A 489 4.35 -2.79 -33.21
N LYS A 490 3.22 -2.08 -33.04
CA LYS A 490 2.67 -1.13 -34.03
C LYS A 490 3.56 0.10 -34.23
N ILE A 491 4.21 0.58 -33.16
CA ILE A 491 5.19 1.67 -33.25
C ILE A 491 6.46 1.18 -33.96
N GLY A 492 6.91 -0.05 -33.69
CA GLY A 492 8.04 -0.69 -34.39
C GLY A 492 7.76 -1.07 -35.85
N ALA A 493 6.52 -1.39 -36.20
CA ALA A 493 6.09 -1.72 -37.57
C ALA A 493 5.87 -0.48 -38.46
N ARG A 494 5.92 0.73 -37.88
CA ARG A 494 5.88 2.00 -38.60
C ARG A 494 7.29 2.58 -38.78
N ALA A 495 8.23 1.76 -39.27
CA ALA A 495 9.45 2.26 -39.90
C ALA A 495 9.10 2.89 -41.27
N PRO A 496 9.83 3.92 -41.72
CA PRO A 496 9.27 4.99 -42.54
C PRO A 496 8.97 4.52 -43.97
N ARG A 497 7.75 4.80 -44.44
CA ARG A 497 7.50 4.88 -45.88
C ARG A 497 8.45 5.96 -46.42
N THR A 498 9.28 5.54 -47.36
CA THR A 498 10.18 6.36 -48.17
C THR A 498 9.43 7.54 -48.78
N THR A 499 9.44 8.69 -48.13
CA THR A 499 9.18 9.99 -48.74
C THR A 499 10.52 10.67 -48.94
N HIS A 500 10.87 10.81 -50.22
CA HIS A 500 11.96 11.57 -50.83
C HIS A 500 12.92 12.31 -49.89
N GLY A 501 14.17 11.84 -49.86
CA GLY A 501 15.40 12.63 -49.72
C GLY A 501 15.40 13.81 -48.75
N TYR A 502 15.23 13.56 -47.45
CA TYR A 502 15.66 14.48 -46.40
C TYR A 502 16.39 13.70 -45.30
N LEU A 503 17.54 14.23 -44.88
CA LEU A 503 18.42 13.66 -43.86
C LEU A 503 17.69 13.67 -42.51
N VAL A 504 17.23 12.51 -42.04
CA VAL A 504 16.65 12.34 -40.70
C VAL A 504 17.78 12.12 -39.71
N ILE A 505 18.05 13.13 -38.87
CA ILE A 505 18.98 13.01 -37.73
C ILE A 505 18.19 12.38 -36.57
N GLY A 506 18.18 11.05 -36.50
CA GLY A 506 17.76 10.30 -35.31
C GLY A 506 18.97 10.07 -34.39
N GLU A 507 18.74 10.16 -33.07
CA GLU A 507 19.66 9.86 -31.94
C GLU A 507 21.08 9.42 -32.32
N GLN A 508 21.90 10.37 -32.76
CA GLN A 508 23.34 10.21 -32.84
C GLN A 508 23.96 11.16 -31.82
N THR A 509 24.84 10.62 -30.98
CA THR A 509 25.61 11.37 -30.00
C THR A 509 26.40 12.48 -30.70
N ILE A 510 26.58 13.65 -30.06
CA ILE A 510 27.22 14.84 -30.64
C ILE A 510 28.61 14.54 -31.25
N GLU A 511 29.36 13.58 -30.69
CA GLU A 511 30.64 13.10 -31.23
C GLU A 511 30.53 12.41 -32.61
N GLN A 512 29.38 11.82 -32.95
CA GLN A 512 29.13 11.15 -34.23
C GLN A 512 28.74 12.14 -35.34
N LEU A 513 28.23 13.33 -34.97
CA LEU A 513 27.84 14.37 -35.91
C LEU A 513 29.00 15.31 -36.29
N GLU A 514 30.04 15.39 -35.45
CA GLU A 514 31.17 16.30 -35.65
C GLU A 514 31.90 16.13 -37.01
N PRO A 515 32.15 14.91 -37.52
CA PRO A 515 32.79 14.71 -38.82
C PRO A 515 31.87 15.14 -39.97
N GLN A 516 30.57 14.88 -39.86
CA GLN A 516 29.58 15.15 -40.91
C GLN A 516 29.30 16.66 -41.06
N ILE A 517 29.26 17.38 -39.95
CA ILE A 517 29.09 18.84 -39.91
C ILE A 517 30.31 19.54 -40.54
N ARG A 518 31.53 19.03 -40.34
CA ARG A 518 32.74 19.57 -40.98
C ARG A 518 32.76 19.41 -42.49
N SER A 519 32.14 18.35 -43.02
CA SER A 519 32.18 18.04 -44.45
C SER A 519 31.18 18.80 -45.33
N TYR A 520 30.06 19.32 -44.78
CA TYR A 520 29.02 19.95 -45.61
C TYR A 520 28.34 21.19 -44.98
N PRO A 521 29.10 22.25 -44.62
CA PRO A 521 28.54 23.45 -44.00
C PRO A 521 27.48 24.16 -44.87
N ASN A 522 27.64 24.12 -46.20
CA ASN A 522 26.72 24.78 -47.13
C ASN A 522 25.36 24.06 -47.27
N GLN A 523 25.29 22.75 -47.02
CA GLN A 523 24.04 21.98 -47.08
C GLN A 523 23.19 22.17 -45.82
N ILE A 524 23.83 22.39 -44.67
CA ILE A 524 23.14 22.73 -43.42
C ILE A 524 22.56 24.15 -43.55
N LEU A 525 23.33 25.09 -44.10
CA LEU A 525 22.87 26.45 -44.34
C LEU A 525 21.67 26.49 -45.31
N SER A 526 21.69 25.69 -46.39
CA SER A 526 20.55 25.60 -47.31
C SER A 526 19.33 24.94 -46.67
N SER A 527 19.52 23.96 -45.79
CA SER A 527 18.42 23.28 -45.08
C SER A 527 17.75 24.21 -44.05
N LEU A 528 18.53 25.07 -43.39
CA LEU A 528 18.02 26.11 -42.49
C LEU A 528 17.28 27.20 -43.27
N LYS A 529 17.81 27.61 -44.43
CA LYS A 529 17.17 28.61 -45.30
C LYS A 529 15.85 28.13 -45.90
N ILE A 530 15.76 26.85 -46.28
CA ILE A 530 14.52 26.21 -46.72
C ILE A 530 13.48 26.16 -45.58
N ARG A 531 13.90 25.89 -44.35
CA ARG A 531 13.00 25.91 -43.18
C ARG A 531 12.55 27.33 -42.80
N GLU A 532 13.41 28.32 -42.95
CA GLU A 532 13.06 29.74 -42.78
C GLU A 532 12.01 30.18 -43.82
N GLU A 533 12.20 29.83 -45.09
CA GLU A 533 11.23 30.09 -46.18
C GLU A 533 9.91 29.33 -45.99
N GLN A 534 9.95 28.10 -45.47
CA GLN A 534 8.76 27.32 -45.12
C GLN A 534 7.99 27.95 -43.95
N CYS A 535 8.67 28.43 -42.90
CA CYS A 535 8.02 29.15 -41.80
C CYS A 535 7.42 30.49 -42.24
N LEU A 536 8.05 31.19 -43.18
CA LEU A 536 7.54 32.46 -43.73
C LEU A 536 6.35 32.26 -44.69
N SER A 537 6.27 31.13 -45.40
CA SER A 537 5.12 30.81 -46.28
C SER A 537 3.84 30.41 -45.54
N VAL A 538 3.97 29.86 -44.32
CA VAL A 538 2.83 29.56 -43.42
C VAL A 538 2.20 30.85 -42.90
N THR A 539 2.97 31.92 -42.73
CA THR A 539 2.44 33.24 -42.33
C THR A 539 1.70 34.00 -43.44
N SER A 540 1.94 33.70 -44.74
CA SER A 540 1.25 34.42 -45.83
C SER A 540 -0.09 33.80 -46.25
N THR A 541 -0.34 32.53 -45.89
CA THR A 541 -1.56 31.81 -46.30
C THR A 541 -2.72 31.92 -45.29
N GLN A 542 -2.51 32.52 -44.11
CA GLN A 542 -3.55 32.69 -43.09
C GLN A 542 -4.18 34.10 -43.02
N CYS A 543 -3.84 35.02 -43.93
CA CYS A 543 -4.45 36.36 -43.96
C CYS A 543 -5.68 36.51 -44.89
N SER A 544 -6.24 35.45 -45.48
CA SER A 544 -7.33 35.59 -46.47
C SER A 544 -8.59 34.75 -46.23
N THR A 545 -8.80 34.17 -45.05
CA THR A 545 -10.08 33.53 -44.71
C THR A 545 -10.48 33.89 -43.30
N GLY A 546 -11.48 34.77 -43.18
CA GLY A 546 -12.04 35.20 -41.92
C GLY A 546 -12.84 34.07 -41.27
N SER A 547 -12.38 33.63 -40.10
CA SER A 547 -13.14 32.83 -39.15
C SER A 547 -12.57 33.10 -37.77
N THR A 548 -13.45 33.53 -36.88
CA THR A 548 -13.20 33.92 -35.49
C THR A 548 -13.01 32.69 -34.61
N ASP A 549 -11.78 32.42 -34.21
CA ASP A 549 -11.41 31.70 -32.97
C ASP A 549 -9.96 32.07 -32.63
N TYR A 550 -9.80 33.22 -31.96
CA TYR A 550 -8.52 33.81 -31.58
C TYR A 550 -8.30 33.60 -30.08
N GLU A 551 -7.80 32.43 -29.64
CA GLU A 551 -7.09 32.33 -28.35
C GLU A 551 -6.30 31.03 -28.12
N SER A 552 -6.49 29.96 -28.91
CA SER A 552 -5.76 28.69 -28.71
C SER A 552 -4.59 28.44 -29.67
N VAL A 553 -4.45 29.22 -30.75
CA VAL A 553 -3.47 28.96 -31.83
C VAL A 553 -2.19 29.81 -31.70
N THR A 554 -2.21 30.88 -30.92
CA THR A 554 -1.03 31.77 -30.74
C THR A 554 -0.01 31.22 -29.75
N GLY A 555 -0.43 30.41 -28.76
CA GLY A 555 0.47 29.84 -27.73
C GLY A 555 1.47 28.82 -28.29
N TRP A 556 0.99 27.89 -29.13
CA TRP A 556 1.83 26.84 -29.74
C TRP A 556 2.88 27.40 -30.71
N ASN A 557 2.58 28.55 -31.34
CA ASN A 557 3.48 29.19 -32.30
C ASN A 557 4.59 30.01 -31.59
N LEU A 558 4.32 30.48 -30.37
CA LEU A 558 5.30 31.20 -29.56
C LEU A 558 6.31 30.24 -28.91
N GLU A 559 5.85 29.09 -28.42
CA GLU A 559 6.69 28.07 -27.78
C GLU A 559 7.65 27.41 -28.79
N ALA A 560 7.17 27.12 -30.00
CA ALA A 560 8.01 26.63 -31.10
C ALA A 560 9.05 27.67 -31.55
N ARG A 561 8.69 28.96 -31.57
CA ARG A 561 9.62 30.06 -31.85
C ARG A 561 10.69 30.19 -30.77
N LEU A 562 10.31 30.11 -29.50
CA LEU A 562 11.23 30.14 -28.36
C LEU A 562 12.21 28.97 -28.40
N LEU A 563 11.74 27.75 -28.67
CA LEU A 563 12.59 26.57 -28.80
C LEU A 563 13.57 26.66 -29.97
N LEU A 564 13.13 27.19 -31.12
CA LEU A 564 13.99 27.40 -32.28
C LEU A 564 15.03 28.48 -32.02
N HIS A 565 14.65 29.60 -31.40
CA HIS A 565 15.58 30.66 -31.02
C HIS A 565 16.57 30.20 -29.95
N LEU A 566 16.15 29.36 -29.00
CA LEU A 566 17.04 28.78 -27.99
C LEU A 566 18.05 27.82 -28.64
N GLN A 567 17.62 26.97 -29.57
CA GLN A 567 18.52 26.08 -30.32
C GLN A 567 19.53 26.86 -31.17
N ILE A 568 19.09 27.91 -31.86
CA ILE A 568 19.99 28.77 -32.65
C ILE A 568 20.98 29.50 -31.72
N SER A 569 20.51 29.99 -30.58
CA SER A 569 21.36 30.68 -29.59
C SER A 569 22.41 29.76 -28.98
N ILE A 570 22.06 28.50 -28.69
CA ILE A 570 22.98 27.47 -28.20
C ILE A 570 24.01 27.11 -29.27
N LEU A 571 23.60 26.97 -30.53
CA LEU A 571 24.53 26.72 -31.64
C LEU A 571 25.50 27.88 -31.87
N VAL A 572 25.02 29.13 -31.77
CA VAL A 572 25.87 30.33 -31.87
C VAL A 572 26.83 30.42 -30.68
N LEU A 573 26.40 30.10 -29.45
CA LEU A 573 27.26 30.07 -28.27
C LEU A 573 28.31 28.95 -28.34
N LEU A 574 27.95 27.77 -28.85
CA LEU A 574 28.87 26.65 -29.07
C LEU A 574 29.90 26.98 -30.15
N GLU A 575 29.52 27.74 -31.18
CA GLU A 575 30.46 28.16 -32.21
C GLU A 575 31.35 29.31 -31.72
N LEU A 576 30.82 30.29 -30.98
CA LEU A 576 31.61 31.36 -30.36
C LEU A 576 32.61 30.85 -29.32
N THR A 577 32.28 29.78 -28.60
CA THR A 577 33.20 29.15 -27.62
C THR A 577 34.36 28.40 -28.29
N LYS A 578 34.21 27.95 -29.56
CA LYS A 578 35.34 27.40 -30.34
C LYS A 578 36.34 28.48 -30.78
N TYR A 579 35.92 29.73 -30.97
CA TYR A 579 36.78 30.83 -31.43
C TYR A 579 37.40 31.65 -30.29
N ARG A 580 37.40 31.13 -29.05
CA ARG A 580 37.84 31.81 -27.82
C ARG A 580 39.24 32.45 -27.88
N ASN A 581 40.08 32.08 -28.85
CA ASN A 581 41.44 32.61 -29.03
C ASN A 581 41.66 33.48 -30.30
N SER A 582 40.61 33.90 -31.01
CA SER A 582 40.78 34.74 -32.22
C SER A 582 39.88 35.99 -32.18
N TYR A 583 40.36 37.01 -31.48
CA TYR A 583 39.71 38.32 -31.30
C TYR A 583 39.36 39.04 -32.61
N THR A 584 39.98 38.66 -33.73
CA THR A 584 39.76 39.25 -35.06
C THR A 584 38.50 38.76 -35.77
N CYS A 585 37.96 37.59 -35.43
CA CYS A 585 36.79 37.04 -36.13
C CYS A 585 35.45 37.60 -35.59
N LEU A 586 35.41 37.99 -34.31
CA LEU A 586 34.22 38.57 -33.67
C LEU A 586 33.85 39.97 -34.20
N ARG A 587 34.76 40.68 -34.87
CA ARG A 587 34.48 42.01 -35.44
C ARG A 587 33.68 41.97 -36.74
N ASN A 588 33.74 40.85 -37.47
CA ASN A 588 32.99 40.67 -38.74
C ASN A 588 31.64 39.97 -38.54
N PHE A 589 31.48 39.22 -37.46
CA PHE A 589 30.18 38.75 -37.05
C PHE A 589 29.47 39.91 -36.35
N ASN A 590 28.32 40.36 -36.86
CA ASN A 590 27.45 41.35 -36.21
C ASN A 590 26.83 40.78 -34.90
N ALA A 591 27.64 40.16 -34.04
CA ALA A 591 27.26 39.49 -32.80
C ALA A 591 26.58 40.46 -31.83
N HIS A 592 26.97 41.74 -31.86
CA HIS A 592 26.29 42.79 -31.10
C HIS A 592 24.82 43.01 -31.53
N ARG A 593 24.46 42.77 -32.80
CA ARG A 593 23.06 42.86 -33.25
C ARG A 593 22.25 41.66 -32.81
N VAL A 594 22.83 40.46 -32.82
CA VAL A 594 22.16 39.24 -32.35
C VAL A 594 21.96 39.28 -30.83
N LEU A 595 22.97 39.72 -30.08
CA LEU A 595 22.83 39.96 -28.64
C LEU A 595 21.84 41.08 -28.33
N ALA A 596 21.79 42.15 -29.15
CA ALA A 596 20.80 43.21 -28.99
C ALA A 596 19.37 42.73 -29.26
N CYS A 597 19.14 41.87 -30.27
CA CYS A 597 17.82 41.27 -30.50
C CYS A 597 17.40 40.35 -29.34
N ILE A 598 18.33 39.52 -28.83
CA ILE A 598 18.06 38.65 -27.67
C ILE A 598 17.75 39.46 -26.41
N LEU A 599 18.44 40.58 -26.19
CA LEU A 599 18.19 41.49 -25.06
C LEU A 599 16.89 42.28 -25.21
N VAL A 600 16.54 42.73 -26.42
CA VAL A 600 15.26 43.42 -26.68
C VAL A 600 14.09 42.46 -26.48
N ASP A 601 14.21 41.20 -26.90
CA ASP A 601 13.16 40.20 -26.71
C ASP A 601 13.02 39.74 -25.24
N LEU A 602 14.14 39.68 -24.49
CA LEU A 602 14.10 39.45 -23.03
C LEU A 602 13.50 40.64 -22.26
N LEU A 603 13.71 41.87 -22.73
CA LEU A 603 13.13 43.09 -22.13
C LEU A 603 11.65 43.29 -22.47
N ILE A 604 11.15 42.67 -23.54
CA ILE A 604 9.70 42.65 -23.86
C ILE A 604 8.96 41.62 -22.97
N TYR A 605 9.69 40.74 -22.28
CA TYR A 605 9.15 39.66 -21.45
C TYR A 605 9.17 39.96 -19.94
N VAL A 606 9.76 41.08 -19.50
CA VAL A 606 9.67 41.63 -18.12
C VAL A 606 8.75 42.84 -18.14
#